data_AF-A0A3P7NU45-F1
#
_entry.id   AF-A0A3P7NU45-F1
#
_cell.length_a   1.000
_cell.length_b   1.000
_cell.length_c   1.000
_cell.angle_alpha   90.00
_cell.angle_beta   90.00
_cell.angle_gamma   90.00
#
_symmetry.space_group_name_H-M   'P 1'
#
loop_
_entity.id
_entity.type
_entity.pdbx_description
1 polymer ?
#
loop_
_entity_poly.entity_id
_entity_poly.type
_entity_poly.pdbx_seq_one_letter_code
_entity_poly.pdbx_strand_id
1 'polypeptide(L)'
;MYGAVVSKELGVADNSSFQSPPFVPFEYGSKYVAKVRVGIFAGGVCSLIFSLAMGSVGIIYLLRPTDDKKILGIDEFWRVSLSLITFATVLVGISTFQIISYVKKPFESEKIKRMDLCLLVCTLICGVLFLINGVLFFTMISSVGSSIAKALDEEIVTAYGFEGEATNAIDSLQLKFACCGGSNYEVYEGSRWSAHPSDIVPKVGLVPDSCCVWNESTWQIVDPEACHGDTLTVPNSANLKVCLSAMNQSVTVPSYSFTCKSF
;
A
#
# COMPACT_ATOMS: atom_id res chain seq x y z
N MET A 1 -1.60 -43.49 -62.50
CA MET A 1 -0.95 -43.01 -63.73
C MET A 1 0.55 -43.25 -63.56
N TYR A 2 1.12 -44.06 -64.45
CA TYR A 2 2.54 -44.29 -64.84
C TYR A 2 3.63 -44.12 -63.75
N GLY A 3 4.52 -45.07 -63.48
CA GLY A 3 5.08 -46.15 -64.31
C GLY A 3 6.61 -46.10 -64.13
N ALA A 4 7.20 -47.20 -63.66
CA ALA A 4 8.65 -47.36 -63.54
C ALA A 4 9.26 -47.78 -64.89
N VAL A 5 10.38 -47.16 -65.33
CA VAL A 5 11.40 -47.76 -66.22
C VAL A 5 12.78 -47.11 -65.97
N VAL A 6 13.66 -47.92 -65.36
CA VAL A 6 15.09 -48.22 -65.62
C VAL A 6 15.95 -47.32 -66.55
N SER A 7 17.05 -46.83 -65.93
CA SER A 7 18.48 -46.67 -66.33
C SER A 7 18.98 -46.36 -67.75
N LYS A 8 19.92 -45.39 -67.83
CA LYS A 8 21.34 -45.62 -68.21
C LYS A 8 22.28 -44.43 -67.96
N GLU A 9 23.29 -44.68 -67.11
CA GLU A 9 24.74 -44.32 -67.18
C GLU A 9 25.20 -43.00 -67.85
N LEU A 10 25.95 -42.16 -67.10
CA LEU A 10 27.41 -41.97 -67.26
C LEU A 10 27.92 -40.85 -66.34
N GLY A 11 29.01 -41.11 -65.59
CA GLY A 11 29.83 -40.04 -65.01
C GLY A 11 30.38 -40.31 -63.61
N VAL A 12 31.34 -41.22 -63.50
CA VAL A 12 32.25 -41.32 -62.35
C VAL A 12 33.15 -40.06 -62.34
N ALA A 13 33.12 -39.29 -61.26
CA ALA A 13 34.18 -38.34 -60.91
C ALA A 13 34.28 -38.18 -59.38
N ASP A 14 35.31 -38.86 -58.88
CA ASP A 14 36.11 -38.71 -57.67
C ASP A 14 35.57 -38.23 -56.32
N ASN A 15 36.04 -39.01 -55.36
CA ASN A 15 35.87 -38.94 -53.93
C ASN A 15 36.90 -37.96 -53.34
N SER A 16 36.49 -36.73 -52.99
CA SER A 16 37.32 -35.81 -52.20
C SER A 16 36.53 -35.23 -51.03
N SER A 17 36.70 -35.86 -49.86
CA SER A 17 36.76 -35.25 -48.53
C SER A 17 35.91 -33.98 -48.30
N PHE A 18 34.60 -34.14 -48.10
CA PHE A 18 33.81 -33.13 -47.39
C PHE A 18 34.06 -33.29 -45.89
N GLN A 19 35.09 -32.61 -45.40
CA GLN A 19 35.36 -32.51 -43.97
C GLN A 19 34.25 -31.68 -43.35
N SER A 20 33.39 -32.33 -42.55
CA SER A 20 32.39 -31.64 -41.75
C SER A 20 33.08 -30.57 -40.89
N PRO A 21 32.54 -29.34 -40.82
CA PRO A 21 33.12 -28.33 -39.95
C PRO A 21 33.11 -28.86 -38.50
N PRO A 22 34.17 -28.61 -37.72
CA PRO A 22 34.22 -29.06 -36.34
C PRO A 22 33.04 -28.48 -35.57
N PHE A 23 32.28 -29.36 -34.94
CA PHE A 23 31.20 -29.04 -34.03
C PHE A 23 31.79 -28.28 -32.85
N VAL A 24 31.76 -26.95 -32.89
CA VAL A 24 32.15 -26.10 -31.75
C VAL A 24 31.13 -26.33 -30.64
N PRO A 25 31.54 -26.85 -29.47
CA PRO A 25 30.61 -27.14 -28.40
C PRO A 25 29.98 -25.84 -27.90
N PHE A 26 28.67 -25.91 -27.65
CA PHE A 26 27.77 -24.84 -27.20
C PHE A 26 28.09 -24.43 -25.74
N GLU A 27 29.33 -24.08 -25.44
CA GLU A 27 29.80 -23.81 -24.07
C GLU A 27 29.41 -22.40 -23.60
N TYR A 28 29.17 -21.48 -24.54
CA TYR A 28 28.76 -20.10 -24.26
C TYR A 28 27.33 -20.01 -23.71
N GLY A 29 26.41 -20.87 -24.15
CA GLY A 29 25.02 -20.87 -23.70
C GLY A 29 24.83 -21.32 -22.24
N SER A 30 25.70 -22.20 -21.73
CA SER A 30 25.58 -22.79 -20.39
C SER A 30 25.73 -21.76 -19.26
N LYS A 31 26.70 -20.84 -19.38
CA LYS A 31 26.95 -19.80 -18.36
C LYS A 31 25.82 -18.78 -18.26
N TYR A 32 25.19 -18.43 -19.39
CA TYR A 32 24.06 -17.50 -19.41
C TYR A 32 22.81 -18.13 -18.78
N VAL A 33 22.51 -19.40 -19.11
CA VAL A 33 21.36 -20.11 -18.54
C VAL A 33 21.49 -20.27 -17.02
N ALA A 34 22.70 -20.53 -16.51
CA ALA A 34 22.94 -20.61 -15.07
C ALA A 34 22.67 -19.27 -14.36
N LYS A 35 23.15 -18.15 -14.91
CA LYS A 35 22.92 -16.81 -14.35
C LYS A 35 21.43 -16.44 -14.34
N VAL A 36 20.71 -16.73 -15.42
CA VAL A 36 19.26 -16.47 -15.53
C VAL A 36 18.49 -17.26 -14.47
N ARG A 37 18.84 -18.53 -14.23
CA ARG A 37 18.19 -19.37 -13.21
C ARG A 37 18.38 -18.85 -11.79
N VAL A 38 19.59 -18.42 -11.46
CA VAL A 38 19.86 -17.78 -10.16
C VAL A 38 19.03 -16.51 -10.00
N GLY A 39 18.89 -15.72 -11.08
CA GLY A 39 18.02 -14.54 -11.10
C GLY A 39 16.54 -14.87 -10.86
N ILE A 40 16.00 -15.93 -11.50
CA ILE A 40 14.60 -16.38 -11.30
C ILE A 40 14.37 -16.80 -9.84
N PHE A 41 15.31 -17.55 -9.26
CA PHE A 41 15.21 -17.98 -7.88
C PHE A 41 15.26 -16.79 -6.90
N ALA A 42 16.23 -15.90 -7.08
CA ALA A 42 16.36 -14.70 -6.25
C ALA A 42 15.11 -13.80 -6.35
N GLY A 43 14.61 -13.59 -7.58
CA GLY A 43 13.37 -12.86 -7.83
C GLY A 43 12.18 -13.47 -7.11
N GLY A 44 11.99 -14.80 -7.21
CA GLY A 44 10.90 -15.51 -6.56
C GLY A 44 10.96 -15.46 -5.03
N VAL A 45 12.15 -15.53 -4.44
CA VAL A 45 12.32 -15.39 -2.98
C VAL A 45 12.00 -13.97 -2.54
N CYS A 46 12.51 -12.95 -3.24
CA CYS A 46 12.22 -11.54 -2.92
C CYS A 46 10.73 -11.22 -3.04
N SER A 47 10.08 -11.68 -4.11
CA SER A 47 8.64 -11.45 -4.31
C SER A 47 7.80 -12.20 -3.27
N LEU A 48 8.23 -13.38 -2.82
CA LEU A 48 7.53 -14.12 -1.75
C LEU A 48 7.56 -13.33 -0.44
N ILE A 49 8.73 -12.88 0.00
CA ILE A 49 8.90 -12.09 1.23
C ILE A 49 8.03 -10.83 1.16
N PHE A 50 8.06 -10.12 0.04
CA PHE A 50 7.27 -8.92 -0.17
C PHE A 50 5.76 -9.19 -0.12
N SER A 51 5.30 -10.28 -0.74
CA SER A 51 3.89 -10.67 -0.74
C SER A 51 3.39 -11.01 0.67
N LEU A 52 4.21 -11.67 1.47
CA LEU A 52 3.87 -11.97 2.87
C LEU A 52 3.78 -10.69 3.71
N ALA A 53 4.70 -9.74 3.51
CA ALA A 53 4.63 -8.43 4.15
C ALA A 53 3.35 -7.68 3.76
N MET A 54 3.04 -7.56 2.46
CA MET A 54 1.82 -6.91 2.00
C MET A 54 0.54 -7.59 2.50
N GLY A 55 0.48 -8.92 2.43
CA GLY A 55 -0.65 -9.70 2.91
C GLY A 55 -0.85 -9.53 4.41
N SER A 56 0.23 -9.46 5.19
CA SER A 56 0.17 -9.20 6.63
C SER A 56 -0.44 -7.84 6.94
N VAL A 57 -0.03 -6.80 6.20
CA VAL A 57 -0.58 -5.44 6.33
C VAL A 57 -2.07 -5.43 5.98
N GLY A 58 -2.48 -6.09 4.89
CA GLY A 58 -3.88 -6.24 4.51
C GLY A 58 -4.72 -6.94 5.58
N ILE A 59 -4.20 -8.01 6.20
CA ILE A 59 -4.88 -8.72 7.29
C ILE A 59 -4.97 -7.85 8.56
N ILE A 60 -3.90 -7.14 8.93
CA ILE A 60 -3.90 -6.21 10.07
C ILE A 60 -4.98 -5.15 9.89
N TYR A 61 -5.08 -4.57 8.69
CA TYR A 61 -6.13 -3.59 8.37
C TYR A 61 -7.53 -4.19 8.43
N LEU A 62 -7.72 -5.44 7.98
CA LEU A 62 -8.99 -6.15 8.09
C LEU A 62 -9.42 -6.33 9.55
N LEU A 63 -8.49 -6.78 10.40
CA LEU A 63 -8.73 -7.18 11.79
C LEU A 63 -8.79 -6.01 12.78
N ARG A 64 -8.33 -4.80 12.41
CA ARG A 64 -8.50 -3.59 13.24
C ARG A 64 -9.99 -3.42 13.61
N PRO A 65 -10.34 -3.05 14.85
CA PRO A 65 -11.73 -2.78 15.23
C PRO A 65 -12.32 -1.58 14.46
N THR A 66 -13.65 -1.54 14.36
CA THR A 66 -14.44 -0.64 13.50
C THR A 66 -14.50 0.82 13.96
N ASP A 67 -14.13 1.10 15.20
CA ASP A 67 -14.32 2.41 15.82
C ASP A 67 -13.40 3.47 15.19
N ASP A 68 -12.22 3.07 14.72
CA ASP A 68 -11.28 3.91 13.96
C ASP A 68 -11.62 3.98 12.44
N LYS A 69 -12.55 3.15 11.93
CA LYS A 69 -12.75 2.95 10.48
C LYS A 69 -13.73 3.93 9.83
N LYS A 70 -14.57 4.62 10.62
CA LYS A 70 -15.63 5.50 10.09
C LYS A 70 -15.15 6.90 9.71
N ILE A 71 -14.07 7.37 10.34
CA ILE A 71 -13.46 8.70 10.09
C ILE A 71 -12.87 8.82 8.66
N LEU A 72 -12.62 7.70 7.97
CA LEU A 72 -11.80 7.65 6.75
C LEU A 72 -12.52 7.15 5.49
N GLY A 73 -13.86 7.06 5.49
CA GLY A 73 -14.62 6.50 4.35
C GLY A 73 -14.62 4.97 4.35
N ILE A 74 -15.67 4.41 4.95
CA ILE A 74 -15.78 3.00 5.38
C ILE A 74 -15.76 2.01 4.20
N ASP A 75 -16.26 2.41 3.04
CA ASP A 75 -16.27 1.60 1.84
C ASP A 75 -14.89 1.50 1.20
N GLU A 76 -14.10 2.57 1.22
CA GLU A 76 -12.78 2.56 0.60
C GLU A 76 -11.76 1.75 1.40
N PHE A 77 -11.82 1.75 2.73
CA PHE A 77 -10.84 1.00 3.54
C PHE A 77 -10.97 -0.52 3.41
N TRP A 78 -12.20 -1.03 3.36
CA TRP A 78 -12.44 -2.46 3.12
C TRP A 78 -11.97 -2.87 1.72
N ARG A 79 -12.26 -2.03 0.71
CA ARG A 79 -11.80 -2.24 -0.67
C ARG A 79 -10.28 -2.25 -0.77
N VAL A 80 -9.60 -1.32 -0.09
CA VAL A 80 -8.13 -1.26 -0.03
C VAL A 80 -7.57 -2.52 0.62
N SER A 81 -8.09 -2.92 1.79
CA SER A 81 -7.61 -4.12 2.50
C SER A 81 -7.78 -5.38 1.67
N LEU A 82 -8.96 -5.57 1.05
CA LEU A 82 -9.22 -6.69 0.17
C LEU A 82 -8.30 -6.69 -1.06
N SER A 83 -8.07 -5.52 -1.66
CA SER A 83 -7.16 -5.39 -2.80
C SER A 83 -5.72 -5.77 -2.44
N LEU A 84 -5.22 -5.38 -1.26
CA LEU A 84 -3.88 -5.77 -0.82
C LEU A 84 -3.75 -7.29 -0.66
N ILE A 85 -4.78 -7.94 -0.12
CA ILE A 85 -4.80 -9.40 0.04
C ILE A 85 -4.87 -10.09 -1.32
N THR A 86 -5.69 -9.62 -2.27
CA THR A 86 -5.77 -10.22 -3.61
C THR A 86 -4.46 -10.07 -4.37
N PHE A 87 -3.81 -8.91 -4.33
CA PHE A 87 -2.49 -8.75 -4.93
C PHE A 87 -1.43 -9.64 -4.27
N ALA A 88 -1.41 -9.72 -2.93
CA ALA A 88 -0.48 -10.58 -2.20
C ALA A 88 -0.63 -12.06 -2.61
N THR A 89 -1.86 -12.57 -2.68
CA THR A 89 -2.11 -13.98 -3.05
C THR A 89 -1.68 -14.31 -4.48
N VAL A 90 -1.91 -13.41 -5.44
CA VAL A 90 -1.43 -13.58 -6.83
C VAL A 90 0.09 -13.62 -6.88
N LEU A 91 0.77 -12.71 -6.17
CA LEU A 91 2.23 -12.65 -6.14
C LEU A 91 2.84 -13.87 -5.44
N VAL A 92 2.20 -14.43 -4.40
CA VAL A 92 2.61 -15.72 -3.80
C VAL A 92 2.55 -16.84 -4.84
N GLY A 93 1.50 -16.88 -5.67
CA GLY A 93 1.38 -17.86 -6.77
C GLY A 93 2.52 -17.76 -7.78
N ILE A 94 2.86 -16.55 -8.22
CA ILE A 94 4.00 -16.31 -9.12
C ILE A 94 5.32 -16.72 -8.46
N SER A 95 5.52 -16.33 -7.20
CA SER A 95 6.75 -16.59 -6.44
C SER A 95 7.01 -18.08 -6.23
N THR A 96 5.98 -18.82 -5.80
CA THR A 96 6.07 -20.26 -5.58
C THR A 96 6.37 -21.01 -6.88
N PHE A 97 5.76 -20.59 -8.00
CA PHE A 97 6.05 -21.17 -9.30
C PHE A 97 7.51 -20.97 -9.72
N GLN A 98 8.08 -19.78 -9.52
CA GLN A 98 9.48 -19.48 -9.83
C GLN A 98 10.45 -20.33 -9.01
N ILE A 99 10.18 -20.49 -7.71
CA ILE A 99 10.98 -21.33 -6.82
C ILE A 99 10.90 -22.81 -7.24
N ILE A 100 9.70 -23.31 -7.55
CA ILE A 100 9.50 -24.69 -8.03
C ILE A 100 10.23 -24.91 -9.37
N SER A 101 10.18 -23.93 -10.27
CA SER A 101 10.86 -24.01 -11.57
C SER A 101 12.38 -24.10 -11.42
N TYR A 102 12.96 -23.41 -10.43
CA TYR A 102 14.38 -23.55 -10.10
C TYR A 102 14.75 -24.93 -9.56
N VAL A 103 13.92 -25.49 -8.66
CA VAL A 103 14.17 -26.80 -8.02
C VAL A 103 13.98 -27.97 -8.99
N LYS A 104 13.03 -27.86 -9.94
CA LYS A 104 12.87 -28.87 -10.98
C LYS A 104 14.10 -28.86 -11.89
N LYS A 105 14.74 -30.03 -12.02
CA LYS A 105 15.80 -30.28 -13.02
C LYS A 105 15.32 -29.80 -14.41
N PRO A 106 16.21 -29.31 -15.29
CA PRO A 106 15.86 -28.89 -16.64
C PRO A 106 15.09 -30.02 -17.34
N PHE A 107 13.77 -29.95 -17.33
CA PHE A 107 12.98 -30.69 -18.29
C PHE A 107 13.08 -29.87 -19.57
N GLU A 108 13.78 -30.43 -20.53
CA GLU A 108 14.25 -29.83 -21.78
C GLU A 108 13.11 -29.55 -22.76
N SER A 109 11.97 -29.08 -22.26
CA SER A 109 10.85 -28.66 -23.09
C SER A 109 10.93 -27.15 -23.33
N GLU A 110 10.93 -26.77 -24.60
CA GLU A 110 10.88 -25.38 -25.05
C GLU A 110 9.69 -24.60 -24.45
N LYS A 111 8.60 -25.31 -24.08
CA LYS A 111 7.42 -24.73 -23.44
C LYS A 111 7.70 -24.21 -22.02
N ILE A 112 8.47 -24.94 -21.21
CA ILE A 112 8.81 -24.54 -19.84
C ILE A 112 9.69 -23.28 -19.86
N LYS A 113 10.69 -23.22 -20.75
CA LYS A 113 11.55 -22.03 -20.91
C LYS A 113 10.76 -20.77 -21.26
N ARG A 114 9.76 -20.88 -22.15
CA ARG A 114 8.89 -19.76 -22.53
C ARG A 114 8.02 -19.28 -21.37
N MET A 115 7.50 -20.19 -20.56
CA MET A 115 6.67 -19.87 -19.40
C MET A 115 7.49 -19.21 -18.28
N ASP A 116 8.69 -19.71 -17.99
CA ASP A 116 9.60 -19.09 -17.01
C ASP A 116 10.03 -17.69 -17.44
N LEU A 117 10.32 -17.50 -18.74
CA LEU A 117 10.62 -16.19 -19.30
C LEU A 117 9.43 -15.24 -19.17
N CYS A 118 8.22 -15.71 -19.47
CA CYS A 118 6.99 -14.92 -19.30
C CYS A 118 6.80 -14.50 -17.84
N LEU A 119 6.98 -15.42 -16.89
CA LEU A 119 6.86 -15.13 -15.45
C LEU A 119 7.91 -14.13 -14.97
N LEU A 120 9.15 -14.25 -15.45
CA LEU A 120 10.22 -13.28 -15.14
C LEU A 120 9.86 -11.89 -15.68
N VAL A 121 9.37 -11.80 -16.92
CA VAL A 121 8.92 -10.54 -17.51
C VAL A 121 7.73 -9.96 -16.74
N CYS A 122 6.75 -10.78 -16.35
CA CYS A 122 5.63 -10.34 -15.51
C CYS A 122 6.11 -9.78 -14.17
N THR A 123 7.04 -10.44 -13.49
CA THR A 123 7.61 -9.94 -12.23
C THR A 123 8.36 -8.62 -12.42
N LEU A 124 9.13 -8.46 -13.51
CA LEU A 124 9.78 -7.19 -13.82
C LEU A 124 8.78 -6.07 -14.07
N ILE A 125 7.71 -6.33 -14.84
CA ILE A 125 6.64 -5.35 -15.08
C ILE A 125 5.97 -4.96 -13.77
N CYS A 126 5.60 -5.94 -12.93
CA CYS A 126 5.02 -5.67 -11.61
C CYS A 126 5.96 -4.83 -10.74
N GLY A 127 7.27 -5.12 -10.76
CA GLY A 127 8.27 -4.34 -10.03
C GLY A 127 8.36 -2.89 -10.51
N VAL A 128 8.34 -2.65 -11.82
CA VAL A 128 8.33 -1.29 -12.39
C VAL A 128 7.06 -0.55 -12.02
N LEU A 129 5.89 -1.19 -12.15
CA LEU A 129 4.62 -0.58 -11.75
C LEU A 129 4.63 -0.23 -10.26
N PHE A 130 5.22 -1.06 -9.41
CA PHE A 130 5.35 -0.77 -7.99
C PHE A 130 6.22 0.46 -7.74
N LEU A 131 7.37 0.59 -8.40
CA LEU A 131 8.23 1.78 -8.27
C LEU A 131 7.48 3.05 -8.70
N ILE A 132 6.73 2.99 -9.79
CA ILE A 132 5.93 4.13 -10.27
C ILE A 132 4.87 4.51 -9.23
N ASN A 133 4.12 3.54 -8.70
CA ASN A 133 3.12 3.78 -7.68
C ASN A 133 3.73 4.27 -6.36
N GLY A 134 4.92 3.79 -5.98
CA GLY A 134 5.65 4.26 -4.81
C GLY A 134 6.05 5.73 -4.93
N VAL A 135 6.57 6.14 -6.10
CA VAL A 135 6.89 7.55 -6.38
C VAL A 135 5.61 8.41 -6.37
N LEU A 136 4.54 7.93 -6.99
CA LEU A 136 3.26 8.64 -7.00
C LEU A 136 2.66 8.79 -5.59
N PHE A 137 2.73 7.75 -4.77
CA PHE A 137 2.29 7.81 -3.38
C PHE A 137 3.08 8.86 -2.60
N PHE A 138 4.40 8.90 -2.78
CA PHE A 138 5.25 9.88 -2.11
C PHE A 138 4.93 11.32 -2.51
N THR A 139 4.61 11.59 -3.78
CA THR A 139 4.19 12.93 -4.19
C THR A 139 2.80 13.27 -3.67
N MET A 140 1.88 12.31 -3.67
CA MET A 140 0.51 12.50 -3.19
C MET A 140 0.43 12.69 -1.68
N ILE A 141 1.34 12.14 -0.87
CA ILE A 141 1.26 12.23 0.60
C ILE A 141 1.15 13.68 1.10
N SER A 142 1.83 14.61 0.41
CA SER A 142 1.80 16.04 0.71
C SER A 142 0.44 16.69 0.41
N SER A 143 -0.23 16.25 -0.67
CA SER A 143 -1.55 16.73 -1.07
C SER A 143 -2.67 16.10 -0.25
N VAL A 144 -2.53 14.81 0.08
CA VAL A 144 -3.53 14.01 0.79
C VAL A 144 -3.82 14.59 2.17
N GLY A 145 -2.79 15.10 2.88
CA GLY A 145 -3.00 15.71 4.19
C GLY A 145 -4.02 16.86 4.14
N SER A 146 -3.87 17.79 3.19
CA SER A 146 -4.80 18.91 3.03
C SER A 146 -6.22 18.45 2.64
N SER A 147 -6.34 17.37 1.87
CA SER A 147 -7.63 16.79 1.50
C SER A 147 -8.32 16.13 2.70
N ILE A 148 -7.57 15.44 3.57
CA ILE A 148 -8.11 14.82 4.79
C ILE A 148 -8.64 15.90 5.74
N ALA A 149 -7.87 16.98 5.96
CA ALA A 149 -8.32 18.09 6.80
C ALA A 149 -9.63 18.69 6.30
N LYS A 150 -9.75 18.91 4.98
CA LYS A 150 -10.97 19.43 4.36
C LYS A 150 -12.15 18.48 4.47
N ALA A 151 -11.94 17.18 4.24
CA ALA A 151 -12.99 16.18 4.38
C ALA A 151 -13.48 16.10 5.83
N LEU A 152 -12.57 16.18 6.81
CA LEU A 152 -12.94 16.23 8.22
C LEU A 152 -13.72 17.50 8.57
N ASP A 153 -13.33 18.66 8.04
CA ASP A 153 -14.08 19.91 8.25
C ASP A 153 -15.49 19.82 7.64
N GLU A 154 -15.64 19.23 6.47
CA GLU A 154 -16.94 19.01 5.82
C GLU A 154 -17.87 18.13 6.66
N GLU A 155 -17.34 17.02 7.20
CA GLU A 155 -18.07 16.15 8.13
C GLU A 155 -18.44 16.86 9.43
N ILE A 156 -17.55 17.69 9.99
CA ILE A 156 -17.85 18.51 11.17
C ILE A 156 -18.99 19.49 10.87
N VAL A 157 -18.96 20.15 9.73
CA VAL A 157 -19.98 21.15 9.35
C VAL A 157 -21.34 20.50 9.15
N THR A 158 -21.40 19.31 8.56
CA THR A 158 -22.65 18.71 8.07
C THR A 158 -23.28 17.68 9.02
N ALA A 159 -22.46 16.82 9.62
CA ALA A 159 -22.90 15.59 10.30
C ALA A 159 -22.66 15.59 11.81
N TYR A 160 -21.68 16.34 12.32
CA TYR A 160 -21.35 16.36 13.76
C TYR A 160 -22.55 16.77 14.62
N GLY A 161 -22.81 16.02 15.69
CA GLY A 161 -23.96 16.18 16.57
C GLY A 161 -25.28 15.65 16.01
N PHE A 162 -25.38 15.27 14.74
CA PHE A 162 -26.64 14.74 14.16
C PHE A 162 -26.51 13.29 13.73
N GLU A 163 -25.31 12.86 13.38
CA GLU A 163 -24.99 11.47 13.08
C GLU A 163 -24.08 10.92 14.18
N GLY A 164 -24.62 10.00 14.98
CA GLY A 164 -23.90 9.46 16.15
C GLY A 164 -22.59 8.77 15.78
N GLU A 165 -22.54 8.16 14.59
CA GLU A 165 -21.32 7.52 14.09
C GLU A 165 -20.25 8.53 13.74
N ALA A 166 -20.57 9.55 12.92
CA ALA A 166 -19.63 10.61 12.56
C ALA A 166 -19.15 11.37 13.81
N THR A 167 -20.06 11.68 14.71
CA THR A 167 -19.79 12.38 15.98
C THR A 167 -18.79 11.61 16.85
N ASN A 168 -19.08 10.34 17.13
CA ASN A 168 -18.19 9.50 17.94
C ASN A 168 -16.81 9.33 17.29
N ALA A 169 -16.78 9.21 15.97
CA ALA A 169 -15.55 9.07 15.21
C ALA A 169 -14.69 10.35 15.32
N ILE A 170 -15.30 11.53 15.17
CA ILE A 170 -14.64 12.83 15.34
C ILE A 170 -14.16 13.01 16.79
N ASP A 171 -15.00 12.71 17.79
CA ASP A 171 -14.63 12.84 19.20
C ASP A 171 -13.48 11.91 19.57
N SER A 172 -13.51 10.67 19.09
CA SER A 172 -12.42 9.69 19.29
C SER A 172 -11.11 10.18 18.67
N LEU A 173 -11.15 10.81 17.49
CA LEU A 173 -9.98 11.40 16.86
C LEU A 173 -9.36 12.50 17.74
N GLN A 174 -10.20 13.41 18.21
CA GLN A 174 -9.81 14.59 18.96
C GLN A 174 -9.24 14.23 20.32
N LEU A 175 -9.86 13.28 21.02
CA LEU A 175 -9.36 12.74 22.29
C LEU A 175 -8.04 11.99 22.10
N LYS A 176 -7.93 11.16 21.05
CA LYS A 176 -6.73 10.33 20.80
C LYS A 176 -5.50 11.13 20.42
N PHE A 177 -5.68 12.21 19.67
CA PHE A 177 -4.59 13.03 19.17
C PHE A 177 -4.46 14.39 19.87
N ALA A 178 -5.28 14.66 20.89
CA ALA A 178 -5.34 15.93 21.61
C ALA A 178 -5.35 17.13 20.63
N CYS A 179 -6.37 17.16 19.78
CA CYS A 179 -6.52 18.11 18.67
C CYS A 179 -7.96 18.58 18.53
N CYS A 180 -8.19 19.64 17.76
CA CYS A 180 -9.53 20.16 17.50
C CYS A 180 -9.67 20.66 16.06
N GLY A 181 -10.74 20.23 15.39
CA GLY A 181 -11.02 20.56 13.99
C GLY A 181 -10.10 19.88 12.97
N GLY A 182 -10.52 19.89 11.70
CA GLY A 182 -9.73 19.36 10.59
C GLY A 182 -8.66 20.32 10.13
N SER A 183 -9.01 21.59 9.92
CA SER A 183 -8.07 22.68 9.64
C SER A 183 -7.93 23.69 10.78
N ASN A 184 -9.00 23.98 11.51
CA ASN A 184 -9.00 24.82 12.70
C ASN A 184 -10.23 24.53 13.58
N TYR A 185 -10.23 24.93 14.85
CA TYR A 185 -11.37 24.74 15.75
C TYR A 185 -12.61 25.58 15.35
N GLU A 186 -12.41 26.69 14.66
CA GLU A 186 -13.49 27.61 14.24
C GLU A 186 -14.50 26.97 13.28
N VAL A 187 -14.16 25.80 12.70
CA VAL A 187 -15.08 25.00 11.88
C VAL A 187 -16.39 24.69 12.61
N TYR A 188 -16.35 24.58 13.94
CA TYR A 188 -17.54 24.36 14.76
C TYR A 188 -18.48 25.55 14.75
N GLU A 189 -18.00 26.78 14.65
CA GLU A 189 -18.83 28.00 14.65
C GLU A 189 -19.78 28.01 13.44
N GLY A 190 -19.30 27.60 12.26
CA GLY A 190 -20.09 27.50 11.03
C GLY A 190 -20.83 26.17 10.84
N SER A 191 -20.76 25.26 11.82
CA SER A 191 -21.35 23.93 11.70
C SER A 191 -22.86 23.91 11.94
N ARG A 192 -23.53 22.87 11.44
CA ARG A 192 -24.94 22.62 11.76
C ARG A 192 -25.17 22.49 13.28
N TRP A 193 -24.19 21.92 13.99
CA TRP A 193 -24.22 21.70 15.45
C TRP A 193 -24.27 23.01 16.23
N SER A 194 -23.59 24.07 15.76
CA SER A 194 -23.64 25.37 16.44
C SER A 194 -24.98 26.09 16.25
N ALA A 195 -25.65 25.83 15.11
CA ALA A 195 -26.86 26.54 14.68
C ALA A 195 -28.16 25.85 15.11
N HIS A 196 -28.16 24.53 15.31
CA HIS A 196 -29.35 23.75 15.62
C HIS A 196 -29.13 22.90 16.88
N PRO A 197 -30.16 22.72 17.73
CA PRO A 197 -30.07 21.82 18.87
C PRO A 197 -29.83 20.40 18.37
N SER A 198 -28.81 19.75 18.95
CA SER A 198 -28.45 18.36 18.71
C SER A 198 -28.97 17.50 19.86
N ASP A 199 -29.56 16.35 19.51
CA ASP A 199 -30.00 15.33 20.48
C ASP A 199 -28.86 14.42 20.96
N ILE A 200 -27.68 14.53 20.35
CA ILE A 200 -26.52 13.64 20.60
C ILE A 200 -25.48 14.36 21.44
N VAL A 201 -25.08 15.58 21.03
CA VAL A 201 -24.07 16.38 21.70
C VAL A 201 -24.64 17.79 21.92
N PRO A 202 -24.97 18.17 23.16
CA PRO A 202 -25.49 19.50 23.43
C PRO A 202 -24.41 20.56 23.13
N LYS A 203 -24.85 21.71 22.60
CA LYS A 203 -23.98 22.87 22.45
C LYS A 203 -23.75 23.52 23.81
N VAL A 204 -22.57 23.28 24.37
CA VAL A 204 -22.14 23.82 25.67
C VAL A 204 -21.17 24.99 25.55
N GLY A 205 -20.51 25.17 24.40
CA GLY A 205 -19.56 26.25 24.15
C GLY A 205 -19.22 26.42 22.67
N LEU A 206 -18.05 27.00 22.37
CA LEU A 206 -17.54 27.19 21.01
C LEU A 206 -17.11 25.88 20.33
N VAL A 207 -16.66 24.92 21.12
CA VAL A 207 -16.15 23.61 20.69
C VAL A 207 -16.76 22.51 21.57
N PRO A 208 -16.80 21.26 21.11
CA PRO A 208 -17.25 20.14 21.94
C PRO A 208 -16.25 19.74 23.03
N ASP A 209 -16.70 18.94 24.01
CA ASP A 209 -15.89 18.44 25.12
C ASP A 209 -14.66 17.64 24.68
N SER A 210 -14.75 16.96 23.54
CA SER A 210 -13.65 16.22 22.91
C SER A 210 -12.47 17.11 22.50
N CYS A 211 -12.70 18.41 22.28
CA CYS A 211 -11.66 19.40 22.04
C CYS A 211 -11.05 19.97 23.32
N CYS A 212 -11.67 19.80 24.50
CA CYS A 212 -11.15 20.34 25.75
C CYS A 212 -9.89 19.59 26.21
N VAL A 213 -9.13 20.20 27.13
CA VAL A 213 -7.97 19.52 27.75
C VAL A 213 -8.45 18.61 28.89
N TRP A 214 -8.06 17.34 28.83
CA TRP A 214 -8.43 16.31 29.80
C TRP A 214 -7.27 15.97 30.73
N ASN A 215 -7.59 15.68 31.99
CA ASN A 215 -6.65 15.09 32.93
C ASN A 215 -6.61 13.57 32.74
N GLU A 216 -5.46 13.02 32.37
CA GLU A 216 -5.28 11.59 32.10
C GLU A 216 -5.57 10.69 33.31
N SER A 217 -5.41 11.21 34.53
CA SER A 217 -5.59 10.44 35.76
C SER A 217 -7.05 10.33 36.17
N THR A 218 -7.83 11.39 35.96
CA THR A 218 -9.21 11.49 36.44
C THR A 218 -10.25 11.40 35.32
N TRP A 219 -9.83 11.48 34.06
CA TRP A 219 -10.72 11.58 32.89
C TRP A 219 -11.76 12.69 33.06
N GLN A 220 -11.30 13.86 33.52
CA GLN A 220 -12.12 15.06 33.66
C GLN A 220 -11.48 16.22 32.90
N ILE A 221 -12.32 17.13 32.41
CA ILE A 221 -11.88 18.38 31.79
C ILE A 221 -11.18 19.23 32.85
N VAL A 222 -9.98 19.72 32.54
CA VAL A 222 -9.14 20.47 33.48
C VAL A 222 -9.79 21.79 33.90
N ASP A 223 -10.38 22.49 32.92
CA ASP A 223 -11.07 23.77 33.12
C ASP A 223 -12.29 23.84 32.19
N PRO A 224 -13.46 23.35 32.64
CA PRO A 224 -14.67 23.31 31.82
C PRO A 224 -15.18 24.72 31.53
N GLU A 225 -15.09 25.64 32.49
CA GLU A 225 -15.55 27.03 32.33
C GLU A 225 -14.73 27.75 31.26
N ALA A 226 -13.41 27.57 31.24
CA ALA A 226 -12.56 28.15 30.22
C ALA A 226 -12.66 27.45 28.85
N CYS A 227 -13.05 26.18 28.79
CA CYS A 227 -13.27 25.48 27.51
C CYS A 227 -14.62 25.84 26.88
N HIS A 228 -15.65 26.00 27.71
CA HIS A 228 -17.02 26.29 27.27
C HIS A 228 -17.35 27.79 27.17
N GLY A 229 -16.43 28.67 27.58
CA GLY A 229 -16.63 30.11 27.52
C GLY A 229 -16.73 30.67 26.09
N ASP A 230 -17.14 31.93 26.00
CA ASP A 230 -17.33 32.67 24.74
C ASP A 230 -16.01 33.04 24.04
N THR A 231 -14.86 32.76 24.65
CA THR A 231 -13.54 33.01 24.07
C THR A 231 -12.54 31.99 24.59
N LEU A 232 -11.87 31.27 23.68
CA LEU A 232 -10.78 30.34 24.01
C LEU A 232 -9.52 31.15 24.34
N THR A 233 -9.45 31.63 25.59
CA THR A 233 -8.46 32.61 26.06
C THR A 233 -7.15 31.99 26.57
N VAL A 234 -7.09 30.67 26.74
CA VAL A 234 -5.95 30.00 27.39
C VAL A 234 -5.46 28.83 26.54
N PRO A 235 -4.14 28.70 26.26
CA PRO A 235 -3.58 27.56 25.54
C PRO A 235 -3.72 26.22 26.28
N ASN A 236 -4.28 26.22 27.50
CA ASN A 236 -4.41 25.06 28.38
C ASN A 236 -5.86 24.61 28.62
N SER A 237 -6.87 25.29 28.06
CA SER A 237 -8.28 24.91 28.25
C SER A 237 -8.82 24.05 27.09
N ALA A 238 -8.34 24.27 25.87
CA ALA A 238 -8.70 23.48 24.69
C ALA A 238 -7.49 23.13 23.82
N ASN A 239 -7.58 22.01 23.12
CA ASN A 239 -6.58 21.52 22.18
C ASN A 239 -6.64 22.27 20.85
N LEU A 240 -6.02 23.44 20.75
CA LEU A 240 -6.02 24.27 19.54
C LEU A 240 -5.15 23.73 18.39
N LYS A 241 -4.52 22.57 18.56
CA LYS A 241 -3.74 21.93 17.51
C LYS A 241 -4.66 21.32 16.46
N VAL A 242 -4.29 21.50 15.20
CA VAL A 242 -4.97 20.91 14.05
C VAL A 242 -4.78 19.39 14.03
N CYS A 243 -5.87 18.62 13.88
CA CYS A 243 -5.82 17.15 13.96
C CYS A 243 -4.89 16.52 12.92
N LEU A 244 -4.79 17.09 11.72
CA LEU A 244 -3.87 16.61 10.70
C LEU A 244 -2.40 16.65 11.17
N SER A 245 -1.99 17.74 11.83
CA SER A 245 -0.61 17.89 12.31
C SER A 245 -0.33 16.90 13.45
N ALA A 246 -1.29 16.72 14.35
CA ALA A 246 -1.18 15.78 15.47
C ALA A 246 -1.12 14.31 15.01
N MET A 247 -1.92 13.94 14.00
CA MET A 247 -1.85 12.63 13.36
C MET A 247 -0.50 12.39 12.69
N ASN A 248 0.03 13.34 11.92
CA ASN A 248 1.32 13.20 11.26
C ASN A 248 2.49 13.03 12.25
N GLN A 249 2.42 13.66 13.42
CA GLN A 249 3.42 13.48 14.50
C GLN A 249 3.35 12.10 15.16
N SER A 250 2.19 11.42 15.07
CA SER A 250 2.02 10.06 15.56
C SER A 250 2.33 8.99 14.50
N VAL A 251 2.22 9.36 13.21
CA VAL A 251 2.53 8.50 12.05
C VAL A 251 4.01 8.60 11.65
N THR A 252 4.85 9.36 12.37
CA THR A 252 6.30 9.13 12.32
C THR A 252 6.60 7.74 12.84
N VAL A 253 6.58 6.78 11.91
CA VAL A 253 7.33 5.53 11.92
C VAL A 253 8.64 5.80 12.64
N PRO A 254 9.09 4.92 13.57
CA PRO A 254 10.44 5.05 14.10
C PRO A 254 11.35 5.24 12.91
N SER A 255 12.01 6.38 12.87
CA SER A 255 12.94 6.71 11.81
C SER A 255 14.02 5.65 11.92
N TYR A 256 13.91 4.58 11.13
CA TYR A 256 15.09 3.80 10.77
C TYR A 256 15.94 4.77 9.97
N SER A 257 16.72 5.56 10.69
CA SER A 257 17.84 6.31 10.19
C SER A 257 18.81 5.28 9.64
N PHE A 258 18.58 4.85 8.40
CA PHE A 258 19.63 4.29 7.57
C PHE A 258 20.59 5.45 7.28
N THR A 259 21.44 5.76 8.25
CA THR A 259 22.74 6.36 7.98
C THR A 259 23.47 5.37 7.08
N CYS A 260 23.39 5.59 5.76
CA CYS A 260 24.38 5.08 4.83
C CYS A 260 25.73 5.67 5.25
N LYS A 261 26.46 4.97 6.10
CA LYS A 261 27.90 5.17 6.24
C LYS A 261 28.53 4.66 4.95
N SER A 262 28.96 5.59 4.12
CA SER A 262 29.95 5.32 3.08
C SER A 262 31.24 4.83 3.73
N PHE A 263 31.59 3.57 3.51
CA PHE A 263 32.96 3.05 3.60
C PHE A 263 33.14 1.99 2.51
#